data_AF-A0A2K3E231-F1
#
_entry.id   AF-A0A2K3E231-F1
#
_cell.length_a   1.000
_cell.length_b   1.000
_cell.length_c   1.000
_cell.angle_alpha   90.00
_cell.angle_beta   90.00
_cell.angle_gamma   90.00
#
_symmetry.space_group_name_H-M   'P 1'
#
loop_
_entity.id
_entity.type
_entity.pdbx_description
1 polymer ?
#
loop_
_entity_poly.entity_id
_entity_poly.type
_entity_poly.pdbx_seq_one_letter_code
_entity_poly.pdbx_strand_id
1 'polypeptide(L)'
;MDRESVVAELQQQHGGSSSSAGGPGGSNQGSSRPATRGAASSSAGPSVSASYATLPPINGGGGGGGGGGGGGGGGGGSGGVLPATLGGVGGVKPEEVIDRLTERITDRLRGELKLELQRESQSLAAQQGALDTFLVKELESQNTCPVCYELMVPPDHAPMMLFPCGHSFCGACLEHHIDRNKKTQCPICRKRIESRAPNYSLQQLIQQVAAKKDRAAPRGPLSPTGAGGGEEGMLGADGGGVGNGAALGAGGAPELGGNADRVRRQYERAATRMRVLRNELADTEAEAASLDGRMAAAAAVVGHLQEEEQQVLRRLAAVQAELDLVRQQLAGQGGKAADLHRQAEAVAQRRDLLQATLGPLEAEVEKLEVLMAGVMEMQ
;
A
#
# COMPACT_ATOMS: atom_id res chain seq x y z
N MET A 1 -24.88 -20.48 -20.09
CA MET A 1 -24.97 -19.03 -20.35
C MET A 1 -23.57 -18.55 -20.62
N ASP A 2 -23.29 -18.23 -21.87
CA ASP A 2 -21.94 -17.92 -22.33
C ASP A 2 -21.47 -16.57 -21.81
N ARG A 3 -20.17 -16.52 -21.51
CA ARG A 3 -19.42 -15.43 -20.87
C ARG A 3 -19.51 -14.11 -21.65
N GLU A 4 -19.85 -14.16 -22.93
CA GLU A 4 -20.11 -13.00 -23.78
C GLU A 4 -21.45 -12.32 -23.50
N SER A 5 -22.47 -13.06 -23.03
CA SER A 5 -23.79 -12.48 -22.70
C SER A 5 -23.75 -11.61 -21.45
N VAL A 6 -22.91 -11.97 -20.47
CA VAL A 6 -22.77 -11.22 -19.20
C VAL A 6 -22.03 -9.88 -19.43
N VAL A 7 -21.10 -9.82 -20.38
CA VAL A 7 -20.37 -8.59 -20.71
C VAL A 7 -21.27 -7.62 -21.49
N ALA A 8 -22.12 -8.13 -22.38
CA ALA A 8 -23.08 -7.31 -23.12
C ALA A 8 -24.14 -6.67 -22.22
N GLU A 9 -24.57 -7.36 -21.17
CA GLU A 9 -25.62 -6.88 -20.25
C GLU A 9 -25.08 -5.84 -19.24
N LEU A 10 -23.80 -5.92 -18.88
CA LEU A 10 -23.11 -4.91 -18.04
C LEU A 10 -22.78 -3.62 -18.80
N GLN A 11 -22.51 -3.69 -20.10
CA GLN A 11 -22.28 -2.49 -20.92
C GLN A 11 -23.58 -1.72 -21.23
N GLN A 12 -24.73 -2.36 -21.13
CA GLN A 12 -26.03 -1.73 -21.38
C GLN A 12 -26.55 -0.91 -20.19
N GLN A 13 -26.02 -1.14 -18.98
CA GLN A 13 -26.46 -0.45 -17.76
C GLN A 13 -25.71 0.86 -17.46
N HIS A 14 -24.64 1.19 -18.20
CA HIS A 14 -23.81 2.38 -17.95
C HIS A 14 -23.68 3.35 -19.13
N GLY A 15 -24.47 3.18 -20.19
CA GLY A 15 -24.43 4.03 -21.39
C GLY A 15 -25.70 4.84 -21.62
N GLY A 16 -26.07 5.72 -20.69
CA GLY A 16 -27.29 6.53 -20.78
C GLY A 16 -27.05 8.02 -20.53
N SER A 17 -26.44 8.74 -21.48
CA SER A 17 -26.74 10.16 -21.77
C SER A 17 -25.83 10.72 -22.87
N SER A 18 -26.38 10.90 -24.08
CA SER A 18 -26.33 12.13 -24.88
C SER A 18 -26.65 11.85 -26.35
N SER A 19 -27.19 12.88 -26.98
CA SER A 19 -28.16 12.83 -28.06
C SER A 19 -27.55 12.99 -29.46
N SER A 20 -28.33 12.52 -30.45
CA SER A 20 -28.55 13.08 -31.80
C SER A 20 -27.39 13.16 -32.80
N ALA A 21 -27.51 12.45 -33.93
CA ALA A 21 -27.88 13.02 -35.25
C ALA A 21 -27.68 12.03 -36.42
N GLY A 22 -28.68 11.95 -37.32
CA GLY A 22 -28.48 11.70 -38.77
C GLY A 22 -28.52 10.24 -39.30
N GLY A 23 -29.60 9.87 -40.00
CA GLY A 23 -29.56 8.85 -41.07
C GLY A 23 -29.35 9.49 -42.45
N PRO A 24 -29.63 8.81 -43.61
CA PRO A 24 -29.91 7.39 -43.82
C PRO A 24 -29.17 6.75 -45.05
N GLY A 25 -29.36 5.44 -45.27
CA GLY A 25 -29.07 4.71 -46.52
C GLY A 25 -28.27 3.42 -46.26
N GLY A 26 -28.52 2.25 -46.85
CA GLY A 26 -29.48 1.78 -47.83
C GLY A 26 -29.06 0.35 -48.23
N SER A 27 -30.03 -0.58 -48.28
CA SER A 27 -30.12 -1.80 -49.11
C SER A 27 -29.06 -2.93 -49.08
N ASN A 28 -29.60 -4.12 -48.78
CA ASN A 28 -29.55 -5.39 -49.56
C ASN A 28 -28.53 -6.51 -49.28
N GLN A 29 -29.10 -7.60 -48.74
CA GLN A 29 -29.15 -8.99 -49.27
C GLN A 29 -27.86 -9.81 -49.47
N GLY A 30 -27.88 -11.02 -48.89
CA GLY A 30 -26.94 -12.10 -49.22
C GLY A 30 -27.11 -13.36 -48.37
N SER A 31 -28.16 -14.13 -48.66
CA SER A 31 -28.42 -15.48 -48.14
C SER A 31 -27.30 -16.49 -48.45
N SER A 32 -27.03 -17.47 -47.56
CA SER A 32 -26.93 -18.91 -47.90
C SER A 32 -26.65 -19.79 -46.67
N ARG A 33 -27.22 -21.00 -46.74
CA ARG A 33 -27.49 -22.01 -45.70
C ARG A 33 -26.39 -23.10 -45.59
N PRO A 34 -26.52 -24.11 -44.70
CA PRO A 34 -25.42 -24.75 -43.98
C PRO A 34 -25.03 -26.14 -44.53
N ALA A 35 -23.91 -26.69 -44.02
CA ALA A 35 -23.50 -28.07 -44.25
C ALA A 35 -23.52 -28.88 -42.95
N THR A 36 -24.30 -29.95 -42.98
CA THR A 36 -24.44 -31.04 -42.01
C THR A 36 -23.45 -32.18 -42.29
N ARG A 37 -22.93 -32.82 -41.23
CA ARG A 37 -22.48 -34.25 -41.11
C ARG A 37 -21.85 -34.36 -39.71
N GLY A 38 -22.20 -35.24 -38.78
CA GLY A 38 -22.83 -36.56 -38.85
C GLY A 38 -21.78 -37.65 -38.67
N ALA A 39 -21.52 -38.08 -37.42
CA ALA A 39 -21.01 -39.42 -37.09
C ALA A 39 -21.11 -39.68 -35.57
N ALA A 40 -21.66 -40.85 -35.24
CA ALA A 40 -21.93 -41.36 -33.91
C ALA A 40 -20.89 -42.42 -33.47
N SER A 41 -21.11 -42.94 -32.26
CA SER A 41 -20.63 -44.20 -31.64
C SER A 41 -19.46 -44.04 -30.66
N SER A 42 -19.30 -44.79 -29.58
CA SER A 42 -20.16 -45.61 -28.70
C SER A 42 -19.26 -46.03 -27.51
N SER A 43 -19.83 -46.12 -26.31
CA SER A 43 -19.52 -47.02 -25.17
C SER A 43 -18.07 -47.39 -24.80
N ALA A 44 -17.68 -47.13 -23.53
CA ALA A 44 -17.32 -48.16 -22.53
C ALA A 44 -16.89 -47.51 -21.19
N GLY A 45 -17.46 -47.97 -20.07
CA GLY A 45 -16.93 -47.74 -18.72
C GLY A 45 -15.68 -48.60 -18.44
N PRO A 46 -15.03 -48.45 -17.27
CA PRO A 46 -15.49 -49.25 -16.14
C PRO A 46 -15.51 -48.55 -14.77
N SER A 47 -15.98 -49.34 -13.82
CA SER A 47 -16.44 -49.13 -12.46
C SER A 47 -15.37 -49.07 -11.36
N VAL A 48 -15.73 -48.37 -10.27
CA VAL A 48 -15.38 -48.53 -8.83
C VAL A 48 -13.88 -48.50 -8.44
N SER A 49 -13.48 -47.69 -7.45
CA SER A 49 -13.62 -48.06 -6.04
C SER A 49 -13.46 -46.87 -5.09
N ALA A 50 -14.28 -46.86 -4.04
CA ALA A 50 -14.21 -45.98 -2.89
C ALA A 50 -12.98 -46.30 -2.03
N SER A 51 -12.37 -45.27 -1.44
CA SER A 51 -11.41 -45.44 -0.34
C SER A 51 -11.56 -44.27 0.62
N TYR A 52 -12.04 -44.58 1.82
CA TYR A 52 -12.01 -43.70 2.99
C TYR A 52 -10.56 -43.40 3.36
N ALA A 53 -10.23 -42.12 3.55
CA ALA A 53 -8.96 -41.70 4.14
C ALA A 53 -9.22 -40.80 5.35
N THR A 54 -8.97 -41.38 6.51
CA THR A 54 -8.99 -40.79 7.85
C THR A 54 -7.81 -39.81 8.01
N LEU A 55 -8.07 -38.61 8.53
CA LEU A 55 -7.06 -37.62 8.92
C LEU A 55 -6.50 -37.95 10.34
N PRO A 56 -5.18 -37.88 10.57
CA PRO A 56 -4.60 -37.88 11.90
C PRO A 56 -4.48 -36.45 12.49
N PRO A 57 -4.41 -36.30 13.83
CA PRO A 57 -4.31 -35.01 14.49
C PRO A 57 -2.86 -34.53 14.54
N ILE A 58 -2.65 -33.24 14.29
CA ILE A 58 -1.37 -32.56 14.57
C ILE A 58 -1.39 -32.03 16.01
N ASN A 59 -0.42 -32.46 16.81
CA ASN A 59 -0.14 -31.95 18.14
C ASN A 59 1.36 -31.68 18.24
N GLY A 60 1.73 -30.63 18.98
CA GLY A 60 3.10 -30.16 19.23
C GLY A 60 3.37 -28.82 18.53
N GLY A 61 3.81 -27.75 19.20
CA GLY A 61 4.35 -27.60 20.54
C GLY A 61 5.57 -26.68 20.46
N GLY A 62 5.72 -25.77 21.44
CA GLY A 62 7.04 -25.31 21.89
C GLY A 62 7.39 -23.82 21.74
N GLY A 63 7.63 -23.19 22.90
CA GLY A 63 8.66 -22.16 23.13
C GLY A 63 8.31 -20.73 22.71
N GLY A 64 8.61 -19.66 23.45
CA GLY A 64 9.47 -19.47 24.62
C GLY A 64 9.96 -18.01 24.62
N GLY A 65 10.33 -17.50 25.80
CA GLY A 65 10.98 -16.19 26.01
C GLY A 65 9.97 -15.08 26.32
N GLY A 66 10.02 -14.35 27.44
CA GLY A 66 11.17 -13.83 28.17
C GLY A 66 10.96 -12.31 28.18
N GLY A 67 10.54 -11.71 29.29
CA GLY A 67 11.45 -11.05 30.22
C GLY A 67 11.35 -9.53 30.05
N GLY A 68 11.32 -8.78 31.15
CA GLY A 68 11.41 -7.32 31.10
C GLY A 68 10.65 -6.61 32.20
N GLY A 69 11.16 -6.71 33.43
CA GLY A 69 10.76 -5.82 34.51
C GLY A 69 11.19 -4.38 34.23
N GLY A 70 10.38 -3.43 34.68
CA GLY A 70 10.69 -2.01 34.72
C GLY A 70 10.13 -1.44 36.01
N GLY A 71 10.93 -1.52 37.07
CA GLY A 71 10.63 -0.93 38.36
C GLY A 71 10.49 0.58 38.28
N GLY A 72 9.60 1.11 39.11
CA GLY A 72 9.44 2.53 39.33
C GLY A 72 10.39 3.10 40.39
N GLY A 73 10.23 4.41 40.58
CA GLY A 73 10.71 5.18 41.73
C GLY A 73 12.10 5.78 41.54
N GLY A 74 12.35 7.06 41.83
CA GLY A 74 11.52 8.09 42.41
C GLY A 74 12.38 9.33 42.60
N GLY A 75 11.89 10.48 42.14
CA GLY A 75 12.46 11.79 42.47
C GLY A 75 12.21 12.10 43.95
N GLY A 76 13.20 12.72 44.58
CA GLY A 76 13.19 13.09 45.99
C GLY A 76 12.24 14.25 46.33
N GLY A 77 12.12 14.49 47.63
CA GLY A 77 11.47 15.69 48.15
C GLY A 77 11.12 15.61 49.62
N SER A 78 12.01 16.18 50.44
CA SER A 78 11.74 16.99 51.64
C SER A 78 10.93 16.40 52.82
N GLY A 79 11.63 16.17 53.93
CA GLY A 79 11.49 16.97 55.16
C GLY A 79 10.19 16.87 55.95
N GLY A 80 10.25 16.26 57.14
CA GLY A 80 9.16 16.33 58.12
C GLY A 80 9.51 15.62 59.43
N VAL A 81 9.90 16.42 60.41
CA VAL A 81 10.28 16.05 61.77
C VAL A 81 9.08 15.40 62.49
N LEU A 82 9.33 14.31 63.22
CA LEU A 82 8.35 13.73 64.15
C LEU A 82 8.04 14.73 65.27
N PRO A 83 6.76 14.83 65.69
CA PRO A 83 6.52 14.58 67.10
C PRO A 83 5.37 13.60 67.34
N ALA A 84 5.56 12.82 68.39
CA ALA A 84 4.53 11.98 68.99
C ALA A 84 3.51 12.85 69.73
N THR A 85 2.23 12.69 69.43
CA THR A 85 1.14 12.78 70.41
C THR A 85 -0.04 11.91 69.98
N LEU A 86 -0.44 11.04 70.89
CA LEU A 86 -1.69 10.28 70.88
C LEU A 86 -2.88 11.24 71.00
N GLY A 87 -3.93 11.01 70.22
CA GLY A 87 -5.27 11.53 70.53
C GLY A 87 -6.00 12.14 69.33
N GLY A 88 -7.16 11.55 69.00
CA GLY A 88 -8.15 12.17 68.12
C GLY A 88 -8.31 11.44 66.79
N VAL A 89 -9.14 10.40 66.80
CA VAL A 89 -9.77 9.86 65.58
C VAL A 89 -10.79 10.91 65.12
N GLY A 90 -10.31 12.01 64.56
CA GLY A 90 -11.14 12.99 63.88
C GLY A 90 -11.59 12.36 62.57
N GLY A 91 -12.86 11.97 62.50
CA GLY A 91 -13.46 11.47 61.26
C GLY A 91 -13.18 12.47 60.14
N VAL A 92 -12.43 12.03 59.13
CA VAL A 92 -12.15 12.85 57.96
C VAL A 92 -13.50 13.17 57.34
N LYS A 93 -13.84 14.46 57.26
CA LYS A 93 -15.14 14.87 56.71
C LYS A 93 -15.21 14.37 55.27
N PRO A 94 -16.34 13.81 54.81
CA PRO A 94 -16.47 13.27 53.45
C PRO A 94 -16.04 14.26 52.36
N GLU A 95 -16.26 15.55 52.59
CA GLU A 95 -15.86 16.67 51.73
C GLU A 95 -14.33 16.74 51.53
N GLU A 96 -13.54 16.57 52.59
CA GLU A 96 -12.08 16.62 52.53
C GLU A 96 -11.48 15.40 51.80
N VAL A 97 -12.16 14.25 51.85
CA VAL A 97 -11.80 13.06 51.07
C VAL A 97 -12.05 13.29 49.58
N ILE A 98 -13.17 13.94 49.25
CA ILE A 98 -13.54 14.29 47.86
C ILE A 98 -12.55 15.31 47.29
N ASP A 99 -12.16 16.33 48.06
CA ASP A 99 -11.20 17.34 47.62
C ASP A 99 -9.81 16.74 47.37
N ARG A 100 -9.29 15.92 48.29
CA ARG A 100 -8.00 15.22 48.12
C ARG A 100 -8.01 14.18 47.00
N LEU A 101 -9.17 13.62 46.68
CA LEU A 101 -9.33 12.72 45.54
C LEU A 101 -9.35 13.52 44.23
N THR A 102 -10.08 14.64 44.23
CA THR A 102 -10.20 15.54 43.09
C THR A 102 -8.83 16.13 42.73
N GLU A 103 -8.07 16.61 43.71
CA GLU A 103 -6.71 17.12 43.51
C GLU A 103 -5.79 16.05 42.89
N ARG A 104 -5.78 14.84 43.44
CA ARG A 104 -5.01 13.71 42.88
C ARG A 104 -5.42 13.32 41.47
N ILE A 105 -6.71 13.34 41.17
CA ILE A 105 -7.21 13.08 39.81
C ILE A 105 -6.77 14.21 38.88
N THR A 106 -6.90 15.47 39.29
CA THR A 106 -6.50 16.61 38.46
C THR A 106 -4.99 16.68 38.21
N ASP A 107 -4.16 16.32 39.18
CA ASP A 107 -2.70 16.29 39.02
C ASP A 107 -2.26 15.16 38.10
N ARG A 108 -2.91 13.99 38.20
CA ARG A 108 -2.67 12.88 37.29
C ARG A 108 -3.06 13.26 35.86
N LEU A 109 -4.23 13.84 35.65
CA LEU A 109 -4.70 14.31 34.33
C LEU A 109 -3.78 15.41 33.77
N ARG A 110 -3.32 16.35 34.61
CA ARG A 110 -2.37 17.40 34.18
C ARG A 110 -1.01 16.80 33.80
N GLY A 111 -0.55 15.78 34.51
CA GLY A 111 0.68 15.04 34.19
C GLY A 111 0.58 14.29 32.87
N GLU A 112 -0.52 13.56 32.65
CA GLU A 112 -0.81 12.84 31.41
C GLU A 112 -0.92 13.81 30.22
N LEU A 113 -1.67 14.90 30.36
CA LEU A 113 -1.82 15.92 29.31
C LEU A 113 -0.49 16.62 28.98
N LYS A 114 0.38 16.86 29.97
CA LYS A 114 1.70 17.47 29.74
C LYS A 114 2.61 16.53 28.94
N LEU A 115 2.55 15.23 29.20
CA LEU A 115 3.32 14.22 28.46
C LEU A 115 2.82 14.09 27.02
N GLU A 116 1.51 14.09 26.81
CA GLU A 116 0.91 14.10 25.48
C GLU A 116 1.31 15.35 24.68
N LEU A 117 1.19 16.55 25.29
CA LEU A 117 1.59 17.80 24.65
C LEU A 117 3.09 17.84 24.31
N GLN A 118 3.95 17.33 25.19
CA GLN A 118 5.38 17.22 24.91
C GLN A 118 5.66 16.26 23.74
N ARG A 119 4.96 15.12 23.67
CA ARG A 119 5.11 14.14 22.59
C ARG A 119 4.63 14.70 21.26
N GLU A 120 3.49 15.39 21.24
CA GLU A 120 2.98 16.08 20.06
C GLU A 120 3.94 17.20 19.62
N SER A 121 4.43 18.01 20.55
CA SER A 121 5.40 19.08 20.26
C SER A 121 6.70 18.53 19.65
N GLN A 122 7.21 17.42 20.20
CA GLN A 122 8.40 16.75 19.65
C GLN A 122 8.13 16.15 18.27
N SER A 123 6.95 15.55 18.06
CA SER A 123 6.52 15.01 16.77
C SER A 123 6.43 16.11 15.71
N LEU A 124 5.80 17.25 16.05
CA LEU A 124 5.69 18.40 15.16
C LEU A 124 7.06 19.00 14.83
N ALA A 125 7.96 19.12 15.81
CA ALA A 125 9.32 19.59 15.59
C ALA A 125 10.13 18.66 14.67
N ALA A 126 10.00 17.34 14.84
CA ALA A 126 10.63 16.35 13.97
C ALA A 126 10.06 16.41 12.54
N GLN A 127 8.75 16.52 12.40
CA GLN A 127 8.08 16.65 11.11
C GLN A 127 8.47 17.95 10.38
N GLN A 128 8.57 19.06 11.11
CA GLN A 128 9.04 20.34 10.60
C GLN A 128 10.50 20.24 10.10
N GLY A 129 11.39 19.63 10.87
CA GLY A 129 12.79 19.44 10.50
C GLY A 129 12.97 18.56 9.26
N ALA A 130 12.17 17.50 9.13
CA ALA A 130 12.16 16.65 7.95
C ALA A 130 11.69 17.40 6.69
N LEU A 131 10.62 18.21 6.83
CA LEU A 131 10.12 19.05 5.74
C LEU A 131 11.15 20.11 5.31
N ASP A 132 11.78 20.80 6.26
CA ASP A 132 12.81 21.80 5.96
C ASP A 132 14.02 21.18 5.25
N THR A 133 14.44 19.98 5.68
CA THR A 133 15.54 19.24 5.04
C THR A 133 15.19 18.86 3.60
N PHE A 134 13.96 18.37 3.37
CA PHE A 134 13.47 18.04 2.04
C PHE A 134 13.41 19.27 1.13
N LEU A 135 12.87 20.38 1.62
CA LEU A 135 12.76 21.64 0.86
C LEU A 135 14.14 22.20 0.48
N VAL A 136 15.12 22.14 1.38
CA VAL A 136 16.50 22.57 1.07
C VAL A 136 17.10 21.69 -0.02
N LYS A 137 16.95 20.37 0.05
CA LYS A 137 17.48 19.44 -0.95
C LYS A 137 16.86 19.65 -2.33
N GLU A 138 15.55 19.83 -2.39
CA GLU A 138 14.83 20.08 -3.65
C GLU A 138 15.21 21.42 -4.26
N LEU A 139 15.41 22.45 -3.43
CA LEU A 139 15.81 23.75 -3.92
C LEU A 139 17.29 23.77 -4.35
N GLU A 140 18.15 22.93 -3.77
CA GLU A 140 19.52 22.75 -4.25
C GLU A 140 19.56 22.05 -5.62
N SER A 141 18.74 21.02 -5.84
CA SER A 141 18.73 20.26 -7.10
C SER A 141 18.26 21.11 -8.29
N GLN A 142 17.20 21.90 -8.10
CA GLN A 142 16.57 22.70 -9.16
C GLN A 142 17.37 23.95 -9.57
N ASN A 143 18.31 24.41 -8.75
CA ASN A 143 19.03 25.68 -8.96
C ASN A 143 20.50 25.49 -9.35
N THR A 144 20.83 24.35 -9.95
CA THR A 144 22.15 24.06 -10.50
C THR A 144 22.32 24.60 -11.92
N CYS A 145 23.55 24.97 -12.29
CA CYS A 145 23.84 25.39 -13.64
C CYS A 145 23.81 24.18 -14.59
N PRO A 146 23.08 24.23 -15.71
CA PRO A 146 22.95 23.10 -16.65
C PRO A 146 24.24 22.80 -17.46
N VAL A 147 25.32 23.57 -17.26
CA VAL A 147 26.61 23.38 -17.94
C VAL A 147 27.63 22.73 -17.02
N CYS A 148 27.82 23.25 -15.80
CA CYS A 148 28.77 22.70 -14.84
C CYS A 148 28.13 21.80 -13.77
N TYR A 149 26.79 21.79 -13.66
CA TYR A 149 26.01 21.07 -12.65
C TYR A 149 26.33 21.48 -11.21
N GLU A 150 26.85 22.70 -11.02
CA GLU A 150 27.12 23.27 -9.70
C GLU A 150 26.02 24.27 -9.32
N LEU A 151 25.73 24.39 -8.03
CA LEU A 151 24.74 25.34 -7.49
C LEU A 151 25.15 26.77 -7.85
N MET A 152 24.21 27.58 -8.35
CA MET A 152 24.49 28.95 -8.84
C MET A 152 24.70 29.97 -7.71
N VAL A 153 25.70 29.73 -6.84
CA VAL A 153 26.04 30.58 -5.70
C VAL A 153 27.05 31.67 -6.12
N PRO A 154 26.79 32.96 -5.84
CA PRO A 154 27.75 34.04 -6.07
C PRO A 154 29.02 33.90 -5.21
N PRO A 155 30.18 34.47 -5.60
CA PRO A 155 30.40 35.31 -6.79
C PRO A 155 30.66 34.54 -8.08
N ASP A 156 31.37 33.42 -8.03
CA ASP A 156 31.86 32.70 -9.21
C ASP A 156 30.75 32.01 -10.00
N HIS A 157 29.72 31.53 -9.31
CA HIS A 157 28.57 30.85 -9.92
C HIS A 157 27.30 31.70 -9.94
N ALA A 158 27.41 33.03 -9.89
CA ALA A 158 26.25 33.91 -9.92
C ALA A 158 25.33 33.62 -11.13
N PRO A 159 23.99 33.52 -10.94
CA PRO A 159 23.07 33.16 -12.01
C PRO A 159 22.88 34.31 -13.00
N MET A 160 23.15 34.04 -14.27
CA MET A 160 23.01 34.96 -15.40
C MET A 160 21.93 34.46 -16.35
N MET A 161 20.95 35.30 -16.66
CA MET A 161 19.85 35.03 -17.58
C MET A 161 20.18 35.53 -18.99
N LEU A 162 19.76 34.75 -19.99
CA LEU A 162 19.90 35.09 -21.42
C LEU A 162 18.59 35.60 -22.02
N PHE A 163 18.67 36.68 -22.81
CA PHE A 163 17.54 37.22 -23.56
C PHE A 163 17.64 36.89 -25.05
N PRO A 164 16.51 36.58 -25.73
CA PRO A 164 15.12 36.60 -25.23
C PRO A 164 14.62 35.27 -24.63
N CYS A 165 15.48 34.27 -24.42
CA CYS A 165 15.03 32.91 -24.11
C CYS A 165 14.78 32.61 -22.62
N GLY A 166 15.23 33.45 -21.69
CA GLY A 166 15.01 33.32 -20.24
C GLY A 166 15.85 32.25 -19.53
N HIS A 167 16.66 31.46 -20.25
CA HIS A 167 17.48 30.42 -19.63
C HIS A 167 18.62 31.02 -18.81
N SER A 168 18.83 30.46 -17.62
CA SER A 168 19.84 30.91 -16.65
C SER A 168 21.03 29.94 -16.56
N PHE A 169 22.24 30.49 -16.45
CA PHE A 169 23.51 29.77 -16.34
C PHE A 169 24.42 30.48 -15.33
N CYS A 170 25.42 29.80 -14.76
CA CYS A 170 26.38 30.48 -13.90
C CYS A 170 27.30 31.40 -14.72
N GLY A 171 27.75 32.51 -14.11
CA GLY A 171 28.60 33.51 -14.74
C GLY A 171 29.87 32.93 -15.37
N ALA A 172 30.57 32.05 -14.65
CA ALA A 172 31.77 31.39 -15.14
C ALA A 172 31.53 30.55 -16.41
N CYS A 173 30.44 29.78 -16.46
CA CYS A 173 30.09 29.00 -17.66
C CYS A 173 29.71 29.90 -18.83
N LEU A 174 29.02 31.00 -18.54
CA LEU A 174 28.58 31.91 -19.59
C LEU A 174 29.73 32.72 -20.18
N GLU A 175 30.69 33.14 -19.36
CA GLU A 175 31.93 33.77 -19.80
C GLU A 175 32.72 32.83 -20.73
N HIS A 176 32.85 31.55 -20.36
CA HIS A 176 33.52 30.58 -21.21
C HIS A 176 32.80 30.37 -22.55
N HIS A 177 31.47 30.28 -22.54
CA HIS A 177 30.66 30.03 -23.75
C HIS A 177 30.63 31.21 -24.72
N ILE A 178 30.37 32.42 -24.22
CA ILE A 178 30.23 33.62 -25.05
C ILE A 178 31.59 34.29 -25.28
N ASP A 179 32.33 34.56 -24.21
CA ASP A 179 33.50 35.45 -24.29
C ASP A 179 34.73 34.71 -24.82
N ARG A 180 34.93 33.45 -24.42
CA ARG A 180 36.08 32.64 -24.87
C ARG A 180 35.78 31.86 -26.16
N ASN A 181 34.64 31.15 -26.20
CA ASN A 181 34.29 30.30 -27.34
C ASN A 181 33.52 31.03 -28.46
N LYS A 182 33.22 32.32 -28.29
CA LYS A 182 32.54 33.18 -29.27
C LYS A 182 31.19 32.62 -29.75
N LYS A 183 30.51 31.81 -28.94
CA LYS A 183 29.19 31.25 -29.27
C LYS A 183 28.09 32.25 -28.94
N THR A 184 27.22 32.51 -29.91
CA THR A 184 26.14 33.50 -29.82
C THR A 184 24.75 32.88 -29.64
N GLN A 185 24.68 31.59 -29.31
CA GLN A 185 23.43 30.83 -29.17
C GLN A 185 23.32 30.23 -27.76
N CYS A 186 22.11 30.17 -27.23
CA CYS A 186 21.81 29.58 -25.93
C CYS A 186 22.20 28.08 -25.90
N PRO A 187 22.93 27.59 -24.87
CA PRO A 187 23.28 26.18 -24.73
C PRO A 187 22.08 25.21 -24.68
N ILE A 188 20.93 25.66 -24.19
CA ILE A 188 19.71 24.84 -24.05
C ILE A 188 18.89 24.87 -25.33
N CYS A 189 18.38 26.04 -25.71
CA CYS A 189 17.37 26.14 -26.76
C CYS A 189 17.92 26.62 -28.11
N ARG A 190 19.23 26.88 -28.21
CA ARG A 190 19.93 27.35 -29.42
C ARG A 190 19.44 28.68 -30.02
N LYS A 191 18.51 29.38 -29.36
CA LYS A 191 18.11 30.75 -29.74
C LYS A 191 19.31 31.71 -29.66
N ARG A 192 19.35 32.68 -30.58
CA ARG A 192 20.37 33.74 -30.58
C ARG A 192 20.30 34.54 -29.29
N ILE A 193 21.45 34.83 -28.71
CA ILE A 193 21.62 35.64 -27.50
C ILE A 193 21.72 37.09 -27.94
N GLU A 194 20.80 37.93 -27.46
CA GLU A 194 20.81 39.37 -27.73
C GLU A 194 21.48 40.14 -26.59
N SER A 195 21.17 39.76 -25.34
CA SER A 195 21.78 40.32 -24.15
C SER A 195 21.79 39.30 -22.99
N ARG A 196 22.55 39.62 -21.94
CA ARG A 196 22.61 38.85 -20.69
C ARG A 196 22.49 39.78 -19.49
N ALA A 197 21.82 39.35 -18.44
CA ALA A 197 21.70 40.11 -17.18
C ALA A 197 21.75 39.17 -15.98
N PRO A 198 22.22 39.63 -14.81
CA PRO A 198 22.12 38.86 -13.56
C PRO A 198 20.66 38.61 -13.20
N ASN A 199 20.35 37.37 -12.82
CA ASN A 199 19.03 37.02 -12.31
C ASN A 199 19.01 37.22 -10.80
N TYR A 200 18.77 38.46 -10.36
CA TYR A 200 18.77 38.80 -8.93
C TYR A 200 17.73 38.01 -8.14
N SER A 201 16.54 37.73 -8.71
CA SER A 201 15.50 36.94 -8.04
C SER A 201 15.99 35.53 -7.72
N LEU A 202 16.60 34.87 -8.70
CA LEU A 202 17.19 33.53 -8.52
C LEU A 202 18.39 33.57 -7.57
N GLN A 203 19.22 34.61 -7.67
CA GLN A 203 20.35 34.82 -6.79
C GLN A 203 19.94 34.94 -5.31
N GLN A 204 18.90 35.75 -5.02
CA GLN A 204 18.39 35.92 -3.66
C GLN A 204 17.85 34.60 -3.10
N LEU A 205 17.10 33.85 -3.90
CA LEU A 205 16.57 32.56 -3.50
C LEU A 205 17.69 31.55 -3.17
N ILE A 206 18.70 31.44 -4.03
CA ILE A 206 19.85 30.54 -3.79
C ILE A 206 20.64 30.95 -2.54
N GLN A 207 20.83 32.26 -2.32
CA GLN A 207 21.51 32.77 -1.13
C GLN A 207 20.74 32.45 0.17
N GLN A 208 19.41 32.52 0.15
CA GLN A 208 18.58 32.14 1.30
C GLN A 208 18.69 30.65 1.62
N VAL A 209 18.81 29.79 0.61
CA VAL A 209 19.01 28.34 0.78
C VAL A 209 20.39 28.04 1.37
N ALA A 210 21.43 28.64 0.79
CA ALA A 210 22.80 28.47 1.27
C ALA A 210 22.93 28.91 2.74
N ALA A 211 22.33 30.03 3.11
CA ALA A 211 22.34 30.53 4.49
C ALA A 211 21.59 29.64 5.48
N LYS A 212 20.51 28.96 5.05
CA LYS A 212 19.78 27.99 5.89
C LYS A 212 20.56 26.70 6.09
N LYS A 213 21.28 26.24 5.07
CA LYS A 213 22.17 25.07 5.15
C LYS A 213 23.27 25.25 6.21
N ASP A 214 23.90 26.43 6.23
CA ASP A 214 24.96 26.74 7.20
C ASP A 214 24.47 26.79 8.65
N ARG A 215 23.16 27.02 8.86
CA ARG A 215 22.50 26.99 10.17
C ARG A 215 22.04 25.59 10.59
N ALA A 216 21.78 24.71 9.63
CA ALA A 216 21.30 23.34 9.85
C ALA A 216 22.44 22.31 10.01
N ALA A 217 23.70 22.70 9.81
CA ALA A 217 24.85 21.83 10.07
C ALA A 217 25.01 21.58 11.60
N PRO A 218 25.05 20.34 12.08
CA PRO A 218 25.26 20.06 13.49
C PRO A 218 26.68 20.47 13.88
N ARG A 219 26.80 21.45 14.78
CA ARG A 219 28.04 21.63 15.54
C ARG A 219 28.19 20.38 16.41
N GLY A 220 29.17 19.54 16.09
CA GLY A 220 29.43 18.30 16.83
C GLY A 220 29.63 18.56 18.32
N PRO A 221 29.28 17.61 19.21
CA PRO A 221 29.36 17.82 20.65
C PRO A 221 30.81 18.00 21.09
N LEU A 222 31.08 19.09 21.79
CA LEU A 222 32.26 19.21 22.65
C LEU A 222 32.03 18.27 23.84
N SER A 223 32.78 17.18 23.90
CA SER A 223 32.79 16.27 25.05
C SER A 223 33.51 16.90 26.24
N PRO A 224 32.91 16.95 27.44
CA PRO A 224 33.64 17.22 28.67
C PRO A 224 34.31 15.93 29.16
N THR A 225 35.64 15.92 29.21
CA THR A 225 36.42 14.86 29.86
C THR A 225 36.41 15.03 31.38
N GLY A 226 36.11 13.96 32.12
CA GLY A 226 36.35 13.87 33.56
C GLY A 226 36.27 12.43 34.07
N ALA A 227 37.45 11.87 34.42
CA ALA A 227 37.74 10.67 35.24
C ALA A 227 37.23 9.30 34.72
N GLY A 228 37.97 8.19 34.74
CA GLY A 228 39.30 7.82 35.26
C GLY A 228 39.41 6.27 35.21
N GLY A 229 40.62 5.72 35.36
CA GLY A 229 40.87 4.28 35.57
C GLY A 229 41.42 3.55 34.34
N GLY A 230 42.64 3.01 34.45
CA GLY A 230 43.43 2.52 33.32
C GLY A 230 43.63 1.01 33.25
N GLU A 231 44.48 0.59 32.31
CA GLU A 231 45.32 -0.61 32.34
C GLU A 231 46.29 -0.61 31.15
N GLU A 232 47.37 -1.34 31.33
CA GLU A 232 48.64 -1.29 30.59
C GLU A 232 48.60 -2.04 29.25
N GLY A 233 49.37 -1.58 28.26
CA GLY A 233 49.77 -2.45 27.15
C GLY A 233 50.16 -1.76 25.83
N MET A 234 51.42 -1.97 25.46
CA MET A 234 51.91 -2.08 24.07
C MET A 234 52.40 -0.81 23.32
N LEU A 235 53.72 -0.60 23.43
CA LEU A 235 54.72 -0.40 22.35
C LEU A 235 54.36 0.44 21.11
N GLY A 236 54.98 1.63 21.03
CA GLY A 236 55.90 2.06 19.96
C GLY A 236 55.34 2.30 18.55
N ALA A 237 55.31 3.57 18.13
CA ALA A 237 55.99 4.07 16.91
C ALA A 237 55.64 5.54 16.61
N ASP A 238 56.65 6.40 16.74
CA ASP A 238 57.12 7.38 15.75
C ASP A 238 56.13 8.30 15.01
N GLY A 239 56.34 9.62 15.12
CA GLY A 239 55.93 10.59 14.09
C GLY A 239 55.46 11.93 14.63
N GLY A 240 56.40 12.87 14.82
CA GLY A 240 56.17 14.17 15.47
C GLY A 240 55.20 15.12 14.75
N GLY A 241 54.25 15.66 15.52
CA GLY A 241 53.53 16.88 15.19
C GLY A 241 54.24 18.08 15.79
N VAL A 242 54.84 18.92 14.95
CA VAL A 242 55.41 20.21 15.35
C VAL A 242 54.31 21.26 15.32
N GLY A 243 54.18 22.00 16.42
CA GLY A 243 53.19 23.04 16.62
C GLY A 243 53.39 24.31 15.79
N ASN A 244 52.33 25.10 15.78
CA ASN A 244 52.19 26.42 15.15
C ASN A 244 53.31 27.40 15.50
N GLY A 245 53.72 28.21 14.52
CA GLY A 245 54.56 29.39 14.74
C GLY A 245 54.69 30.27 13.49
N ALA A 246 53.97 31.39 13.49
CA ALA A 246 54.34 32.72 12.99
C ALA A 246 55.08 32.89 11.64
N ALA A 247 54.39 33.60 10.74
CA ALA A 247 54.78 34.88 10.10
C ALA A 247 56.15 35.06 9.39
N LEU A 248 56.04 35.81 8.28
CA LEU A 248 57.03 36.67 7.59
C LEU A 248 57.72 36.09 6.34
N GLY A 249 57.66 36.88 5.26
CA GLY A 249 58.85 37.17 4.46
C GLY A 249 58.94 36.54 3.06
N ALA A 250 58.68 37.38 2.06
CA ALA A 250 59.08 37.34 0.66
C ALA A 250 60.19 36.36 0.21
N GLY A 251 59.98 35.76 -0.97
CA GLY A 251 61.05 35.18 -1.78
C GLY A 251 60.48 34.43 -2.98
N GLY A 252 60.63 34.99 -4.18
CA GLY A 252 60.16 34.39 -5.43
C GLY A 252 60.73 32.99 -5.65
N ALA A 253 59.85 32.03 -5.88
CA ALA A 253 60.19 30.73 -6.42
C ALA A 253 59.87 30.72 -7.93
N PRO A 254 60.73 30.15 -8.79
CA PRO A 254 60.60 30.24 -10.23
C PRO A 254 59.42 29.39 -10.72
N GLU A 255 58.69 29.94 -11.69
CA GLU A 255 57.50 29.35 -12.32
C GLU A 255 57.81 28.07 -13.13
N LEU A 256 58.06 26.96 -12.44
CA LEU A 256 58.15 25.62 -13.05
C LEU A 256 57.31 24.56 -12.32
N GLY A 257 56.63 24.91 -11.21
CA GLY A 257 55.76 24.00 -10.43
C GLY A 257 54.25 24.08 -10.74
N GLY A 258 53.79 25.14 -11.42
CA GLY A 258 52.37 25.44 -11.58
C GLY A 258 51.57 24.42 -12.41
N ASN A 259 52.23 23.70 -13.33
CA ASN A 259 51.58 22.68 -14.15
C ASN A 259 51.38 21.37 -13.37
N ALA A 260 52.37 20.94 -12.58
CA ALA A 260 52.29 19.74 -11.76
C ALA A 260 51.23 19.89 -10.65
N ASP A 261 51.17 21.03 -9.98
CA ASP A 261 50.16 21.30 -8.93
C ASP A 261 48.75 21.44 -9.52
N ARG A 262 48.61 22.02 -10.72
CA ARG A 262 47.32 22.09 -11.43
C ARG A 262 46.82 20.70 -11.80
N VAL A 263 47.68 19.84 -12.34
CA VAL A 263 47.35 18.45 -12.69
C VAL A 263 47.03 17.64 -11.44
N ARG A 264 47.77 17.82 -10.34
CA ARG A 264 47.47 17.17 -9.04
C ARG A 264 46.07 17.52 -8.54
N ARG A 265 45.70 18.81 -8.51
CA ARG A 265 44.35 19.25 -8.10
C ARG A 265 43.25 18.78 -9.05
N GLN A 266 43.55 18.64 -10.35
CA GLN A 266 42.61 18.05 -11.31
C GLN A 266 42.40 16.56 -11.03
N TYR A 267 43.49 15.82 -10.77
CA TYR A 267 43.44 14.40 -10.39
C TYR A 267 42.65 14.20 -9.09
N GLU A 268 42.93 14.97 -8.03
CA GLU A 268 42.23 14.86 -6.74
C GLU A 268 40.73 15.11 -6.86
N ARG A 269 40.32 16.11 -7.67
CA ARG A 269 38.91 16.39 -7.95
C ARG A 269 38.25 15.26 -8.74
N ALA A 270 38.91 14.77 -9.79
CA ALA A 270 38.40 13.66 -10.58
C ALA A 270 38.30 12.37 -9.75
N ALA A 271 39.30 12.08 -8.91
CA ALA A 271 39.32 10.92 -8.03
C ALA A 271 38.22 10.97 -6.97
N THR A 272 37.97 12.15 -6.38
CA THR A 272 36.87 12.35 -5.41
C THR A 272 35.53 12.15 -6.10
N ARG A 273 35.30 12.77 -7.27
CA ARG A 273 34.07 12.60 -8.05
C ARG A 273 33.85 11.14 -8.43
N MET A 274 34.90 10.44 -8.87
CA MET A 274 34.84 9.03 -9.21
C MET A 274 34.49 8.16 -7.99
N ARG A 275 34.99 8.49 -6.80
CA ARG A 275 34.62 7.77 -5.56
C ARG A 275 33.14 7.98 -5.22
N VAL A 276 32.66 9.22 -5.26
CA VAL A 276 31.24 9.52 -5.01
C VAL A 276 30.35 8.77 -6.00
N LEU A 277 30.63 8.85 -7.30
CA LEU A 277 29.83 8.17 -8.32
C LEU A 277 29.84 6.64 -8.18
N ARG A 278 30.94 6.04 -7.70
CA ARG A 278 30.98 4.60 -7.42
C ARG A 278 30.12 4.21 -6.23
N ASN A 279 30.10 5.03 -5.18
CA ASN A 279 29.23 4.79 -4.03
C ASN A 279 27.77 4.90 -4.43
N GLU A 280 27.39 5.98 -5.13
CA GLU A 280 26.03 6.17 -5.63
C GLU A 280 25.59 5.03 -6.58
N LEU A 281 26.50 4.52 -7.43
CA LEU A 281 26.23 3.36 -8.27
C LEU A 281 25.95 2.11 -7.42
N ALA A 282 26.79 1.83 -6.42
CA ALA A 282 26.61 0.69 -5.52
C ALA A 282 25.30 0.78 -4.72
N ASP A 283 24.95 1.97 -4.23
CA ASP A 283 23.70 2.22 -3.52
C ASP A 283 22.49 2.01 -4.46
N THR A 284 22.58 2.53 -5.70
CA THR A 284 21.53 2.32 -6.73
C THR A 284 21.37 0.84 -7.11
N GLU A 285 22.47 0.10 -7.23
CA GLU A 285 22.45 -1.34 -7.51
C GLU A 285 21.81 -2.13 -6.35
N ALA A 286 22.09 -1.74 -5.09
CA ALA A 286 21.47 -2.34 -3.92
C ALA A 286 19.96 -2.05 -3.84
N GLU A 287 19.55 -0.82 -4.17
CA GLU A 287 18.13 -0.44 -4.28
C GLU A 287 17.42 -1.25 -5.37
N ALA A 288 18.04 -1.39 -6.56
CA ALA A 288 17.50 -2.20 -7.65
C ALA A 288 17.30 -3.66 -7.23
N ALA A 289 18.29 -4.28 -6.59
CA ALA A 289 18.20 -5.65 -6.10
C ALA A 289 17.09 -5.82 -5.03
N SER A 290 16.90 -4.81 -4.17
CA SER A 290 15.81 -4.79 -3.20
C SER A 290 14.44 -4.75 -3.87
N LEU A 291 14.29 -3.90 -4.90
CA LEU A 291 13.07 -3.81 -5.69
C LEU A 291 12.77 -5.11 -6.43
N ASP A 292 13.76 -5.74 -7.04
CA ASP A 292 13.61 -7.05 -7.70
C ASP A 292 13.13 -8.11 -6.71
N GLY A 293 13.69 -8.15 -5.50
CA GLY A 293 13.24 -9.05 -4.45
C GLY A 293 11.78 -8.81 -4.04
N ARG A 294 11.37 -7.55 -3.91
CA ARG A 294 9.97 -7.18 -3.62
C ARG A 294 9.02 -7.54 -4.76
N MET A 295 9.45 -7.34 -6.01
CA MET A 295 8.69 -7.72 -7.20
C MET A 295 8.50 -9.24 -7.28
N ALA A 296 9.55 -10.01 -7.02
CA ALA A 296 9.47 -11.47 -6.98
C ALA A 296 8.52 -11.97 -5.89
N ALA A 297 8.59 -11.39 -4.69
CA ALA A 297 7.66 -11.71 -3.60
C ALA A 297 6.21 -11.37 -3.98
N ALA A 298 5.96 -10.21 -4.58
CA ALA A 298 4.64 -9.82 -5.06
C ALA A 298 4.12 -10.79 -6.14
N ALA A 299 4.97 -11.19 -7.08
CA ALA A 299 4.61 -12.16 -8.12
C ALA A 299 4.24 -13.53 -7.53
N ALA A 300 4.95 -13.99 -6.50
CA ALA A 300 4.62 -15.24 -5.81
C ALA A 300 3.24 -15.17 -5.11
N VAL A 301 2.94 -14.05 -4.45
CA VAL A 301 1.62 -13.83 -3.83
C VAL A 301 0.51 -13.83 -4.88
N VAL A 302 0.71 -13.14 -6.02
CA VAL A 302 -0.25 -13.15 -7.13
C VAL A 302 -0.46 -14.57 -7.66
N GLY A 303 0.61 -15.34 -7.84
CA GLY A 303 0.52 -16.73 -8.27
C GLY A 303 -0.33 -17.58 -7.33
N HIS A 304 -0.09 -17.49 -6.02
CA HIS A 304 -0.88 -18.22 -5.03
C HIS A 304 -2.37 -17.82 -5.04
N LEU A 305 -2.67 -16.52 -5.13
CA LEU A 305 -4.05 -16.04 -5.20
C LEU A 305 -4.78 -16.53 -6.46
N GLN A 306 -4.08 -16.63 -7.59
CA GLN A 306 -4.65 -17.18 -8.83
C GLN A 306 -4.96 -18.68 -8.71
N GLU A 307 -4.10 -19.45 -8.04
CA GLU A 307 -4.35 -20.87 -7.77
C GLU A 307 -5.56 -21.08 -6.86
N GLU A 308 -5.67 -20.25 -5.80
CA GLU A 308 -6.83 -20.24 -4.90
C GLU A 308 -8.12 -19.85 -5.64
N GLU A 309 -8.08 -18.82 -6.48
CA GLU A 309 -9.22 -18.43 -7.34
C GLU A 309 -9.68 -19.61 -8.21
N GLN A 310 -8.75 -20.29 -8.87
CA GLN A 310 -9.06 -21.47 -9.69
C GLN A 310 -9.61 -22.64 -8.87
N GLN A 311 -9.16 -22.80 -7.62
CA GLN A 311 -9.72 -23.81 -6.71
C GLN A 311 -11.17 -23.49 -6.34
N VAL A 312 -11.46 -22.22 -6.01
CA VAL A 312 -12.81 -21.76 -5.68
C VAL A 312 -13.75 -21.92 -6.88
N LEU A 313 -13.32 -21.55 -8.09
CA LEU A 313 -14.11 -21.71 -9.31
C LEU A 313 -14.46 -23.18 -9.59
N ARG A 314 -13.52 -24.11 -9.35
CA ARG A 314 -13.78 -25.56 -9.48
C ARG A 314 -14.82 -26.04 -8.47
N ARG A 315 -14.75 -25.58 -7.22
CA ARG A 315 -15.75 -25.91 -6.19
C ARG A 315 -17.13 -25.35 -6.54
N LEU A 316 -17.20 -24.11 -7.03
CA LEU A 316 -18.44 -23.49 -7.47
C LEU A 316 -19.09 -24.31 -8.61
N ALA A 317 -18.31 -24.73 -9.60
CA ALA A 317 -18.80 -25.56 -10.69
C ALA A 317 -19.35 -26.91 -10.21
N ALA A 318 -18.69 -27.55 -9.23
CA ALA A 318 -19.16 -28.80 -8.64
C ALA A 318 -20.51 -28.62 -7.90
N VAL A 319 -20.61 -27.61 -7.04
CA VAL A 319 -21.86 -27.29 -6.31
C VAL A 319 -22.98 -26.92 -7.27
N GLN A 320 -22.69 -26.21 -8.36
CA GLN A 320 -23.68 -25.89 -9.38
C GLN A 320 -24.24 -27.15 -10.06
N ALA A 321 -23.37 -28.12 -10.38
CA ALA A 321 -23.79 -29.40 -10.94
C ALA A 321 -24.66 -30.21 -9.96
N GLU A 322 -24.32 -30.20 -8.67
CA GLU A 322 -25.14 -30.81 -7.62
C GLU A 322 -26.53 -30.16 -7.52
N LEU A 323 -26.60 -28.83 -7.57
CA LEU A 323 -27.85 -28.08 -7.56
C LEU A 323 -28.72 -28.43 -8.78
N ASP A 324 -28.13 -28.54 -9.97
CA ASP A 324 -28.86 -28.88 -11.18
C ASP A 324 -29.41 -30.32 -11.12
N LEU A 325 -28.67 -31.26 -10.53
CA LEU A 325 -29.17 -32.62 -10.26
C LEU A 325 -30.38 -32.60 -9.33
N VAL A 326 -30.32 -31.85 -8.22
CA VAL A 326 -31.45 -31.72 -7.28
C VAL A 326 -32.67 -31.12 -7.97
N ARG A 327 -32.48 -30.09 -8.80
CA ARG A 327 -33.58 -29.49 -9.60
C ARG A 327 -34.21 -30.49 -10.56
N GLN A 328 -33.40 -31.30 -11.23
CA GLN A 328 -33.89 -32.34 -12.13
C GLN A 328 -34.71 -33.39 -11.36
N GLN A 329 -34.25 -33.80 -10.18
CA GLN A 329 -34.99 -34.72 -9.33
C GLN A 329 -36.31 -34.13 -8.84
N LEU A 330 -36.32 -32.86 -8.42
CA LEU A 330 -37.55 -32.16 -8.03
C LEU A 330 -38.55 -32.09 -9.18
N ALA A 331 -38.11 -31.75 -10.39
CA ALA A 331 -38.97 -31.74 -11.57
C ALA A 331 -39.55 -33.14 -11.86
N GLY A 332 -38.72 -34.19 -11.76
CA GLY A 332 -39.15 -35.58 -11.93
C GLY A 332 -40.18 -36.02 -10.89
N GLN A 333 -40.01 -35.63 -9.62
CA GLN A 333 -40.98 -35.92 -8.56
C GLN A 333 -42.26 -35.11 -8.72
N GLY A 334 -42.17 -33.86 -9.16
CA GLY A 334 -43.33 -33.03 -9.49
C GLY A 334 -44.20 -33.65 -10.58
N GLY A 335 -43.57 -34.20 -11.64
CA GLY A 335 -44.28 -34.94 -12.68
C GLY A 335 -45.00 -36.17 -12.14
N LYS A 336 -44.31 -37.02 -11.35
CA LYS A 336 -44.93 -38.20 -10.72
C LYS A 336 -46.09 -37.84 -9.80
N ALA A 337 -45.96 -36.78 -9.01
CA ALA A 337 -47.02 -36.31 -8.14
C ALA A 337 -48.25 -35.85 -8.94
N ALA A 338 -48.05 -35.13 -10.05
CA ALA A 338 -49.12 -34.72 -10.94
C ALA A 338 -49.82 -35.93 -11.59
N ASP A 339 -49.07 -36.96 -11.98
CA ASP A 339 -49.63 -38.19 -12.57
C ASP A 339 -50.49 -38.95 -11.55
N LEU A 340 -49.99 -39.12 -10.31
CA LEU A 340 -50.74 -39.73 -9.22
C LEU A 340 -52.00 -38.94 -8.88
N HIS A 341 -51.94 -37.61 -8.93
CA HIS A 341 -53.11 -36.77 -8.71
C HIS A 341 -54.19 -37.02 -9.78
N ARG A 342 -53.82 -37.06 -11.07
CA ARG A 342 -54.75 -37.38 -12.15
C ARG A 342 -55.35 -38.79 -12.02
N GLN A 343 -54.55 -39.77 -11.59
CA GLN A 343 -55.05 -41.12 -11.31
C GLN A 343 -56.06 -41.12 -10.16
N ALA A 344 -55.78 -40.40 -9.08
CA ALA A 344 -56.67 -40.28 -7.93
C ALA A 344 -58.01 -39.61 -8.32
N GLU A 345 -57.97 -38.55 -9.12
CA GLU A 345 -59.16 -37.89 -9.66
C GLU A 345 -59.99 -38.85 -10.54
N ALA A 346 -59.35 -39.61 -11.43
CA ALA A 346 -60.04 -40.58 -12.27
C ALA A 346 -60.72 -41.70 -11.46
N VAL A 347 -60.05 -42.20 -10.41
CA VAL A 347 -60.62 -43.20 -9.50
C VAL A 347 -61.79 -42.60 -8.70
N ALA A 348 -61.66 -41.37 -8.22
CA ALA A 348 -62.74 -40.68 -7.52
C ALA A 348 -63.98 -40.52 -8.40
N GLN A 349 -63.81 -40.05 -9.65
CA GLN A 349 -64.90 -39.94 -10.62
C GLN A 349 -65.58 -41.29 -10.88
N ARG A 350 -64.78 -42.36 -11.05
CA ARG A 350 -65.34 -43.70 -11.24
C ARG A 350 -66.12 -44.19 -10.01
N ARG A 351 -65.61 -43.95 -8.81
CA ARG A 351 -66.31 -44.28 -7.56
C ARG A 351 -67.65 -43.54 -7.49
N ASP A 352 -67.66 -42.24 -7.78
CA ASP A 352 -68.86 -41.41 -7.69
C ASP A 352 -69.93 -41.88 -8.69
N LEU A 353 -69.53 -42.26 -9.91
CA LEU A 353 -70.42 -42.89 -10.90
C LEU A 353 -71.00 -44.22 -10.40
N LEU A 354 -70.15 -45.10 -9.84
CA LEU A 354 -70.60 -46.38 -9.30
C LEU A 354 -71.59 -46.18 -8.15
N GLN A 355 -71.32 -45.25 -7.24
CA GLN A 355 -72.23 -44.89 -6.14
C GLN A 355 -73.56 -44.35 -6.66
N ALA A 356 -73.54 -43.50 -7.68
CA ALA A 356 -74.76 -42.98 -8.32
C ALA A 356 -75.58 -44.09 -9.01
N THR A 357 -74.95 -45.15 -9.52
CA THR A 357 -75.65 -46.31 -10.11
C THR A 357 -76.11 -47.35 -9.11
N LEU A 358 -75.37 -47.56 -8.02
CA LEU A 358 -75.70 -48.56 -7.00
C LEU A 358 -76.98 -48.19 -6.24
N GLY A 359 -77.14 -46.93 -5.83
CA GLY A 359 -78.30 -46.50 -5.04
C GLY A 359 -79.66 -46.82 -5.69
N PRO A 360 -79.89 -46.51 -6.97
CA PRO A 360 -81.12 -46.90 -7.67
C PRO A 360 -81.32 -48.42 -7.76
N LEU A 361 -80.25 -49.18 -8.02
CA LEU A 361 -80.32 -50.64 -8.12
C LEU A 361 -80.61 -51.28 -6.76
N GLU A 362 -80.01 -50.81 -5.68
CA GLU A 362 -80.28 -51.24 -4.31
C GLU A 362 -81.77 -51.03 -3.96
N ALA A 363 -82.32 -49.85 -4.25
CA ALA A 363 -83.73 -49.56 -4.03
C ALA A 363 -84.67 -50.44 -4.90
N GLU A 364 -84.27 -50.76 -6.13
CA GLU A 364 -85.03 -51.66 -6.99
C GLU A 364 -85.01 -53.11 -6.49
N VAL A 365 -83.87 -53.59 -5.99
CA VAL A 365 -83.75 -54.91 -5.34
C VAL A 365 -84.65 -54.98 -4.10
N GLU A 366 -84.59 -54.00 -3.19
CA GLU A 366 -85.46 -53.95 -2.01
C GLU A 366 -86.94 -54.00 -2.38
N LYS A 367 -87.35 -53.26 -3.42
CA LYS A 367 -88.73 -53.29 -3.93
C LYS A 367 -89.12 -54.67 -4.45
N LEU A 368 -88.25 -55.33 -5.21
CA LEU A 368 -88.49 -56.67 -5.75
C LEU A 368 -88.56 -57.74 -4.65
N GLU A 369 -87.74 -57.63 -3.60
CA GLU A 369 -87.77 -58.53 -2.45
C GLU A 369 -89.13 -58.48 -1.72
N VAL A 370 -89.66 -57.28 -1.49
CA VAL A 370 -91.00 -57.11 -0.88
C VAL A 370 -92.09 -57.75 -1.76
N LEU A 371 -92.02 -57.54 -3.07
CA LEU A 371 -92.97 -58.14 -4.01
C LEU A 371 -92.88 -59.67 -4.03
N MET A 372 -91.67 -60.23 -4.02
CA MET A 372 -91.43 -61.67 -3.95
C MET A 372 -91.99 -62.29 -2.68
N ALA A 373 -91.80 -61.65 -1.52
CA ALA A 373 -92.36 -62.11 -0.25
C ALA A 373 -93.89 -62.23 -0.32
N GLY A 374 -94.56 -61.22 -0.87
CA GLY A 374 -96.02 -61.26 -1.06
C GLY A 374 -96.50 -62.35 -2.03
N VAL A 375 -95.71 -62.68 -3.06
CA VAL A 375 -96.03 -63.81 -3.97
C VAL A 375 -95.89 -65.15 -3.25
N MET A 376 -94.87 -65.31 -2.39
CA MET A 376 -94.65 -66.55 -1.63
C MET A 376 -95.72 -66.78 -0.56
N GLU A 377 -96.33 -65.74 0.00
CA GLU A 377 -97.45 -65.87 0.95
C GLU A 377 -98.79 -66.25 0.30
N MET A 378 -98.92 -66.10 -1.03
CA MET A 378 -100.13 -66.45 -1.77
C MET A 378 -100.11 -67.87 -2.39
N GLN A 379 -98.97 -68.57 -2.31
CA GLN A 379 -98.83 -69.98 -2.70
C GLN A 379 -98.97 -70.88 -1.48
#